data_AF-A0A6N7BXK6-F1
#
_entry.id   AF-A0A6N7BXK6-F1
#
_cell.length_a   1.000
_cell.length_b   1.000
_cell.length_c   1.000
_cell.angle_alpha   90.00
_cell.angle_beta   90.00
_cell.angle_gamma   90.00
#
_symmetry.space_group_name_H-M   'P 1'
#
loop_
_entity.id
_entity.type
_entity.pdbx_description
1 polymer ?
#
loop_
_entity_poly.entity_id
_entity_poly.type
_entity_poly.pdbx_seq_one_letter_code
_entity_poly.pdbx_strand_id
1 'polypeptide(L)'
;MCQLFISADDSLWSSKTKSLRIQGVVTSIRLEVFFWDILEELSFRDQMTVNQLITKLYLESLDADHDIGNFTSFLRVCCSRYLSLIADGDLSRETRLPLEKVDAKNIIQREALRKNQRSALFNDSEENLSIN
;
A
#
# COMPACT_ATOMS: atom_id res chain seq x y z
N MET A 1 -5.19 14.75 18.21
CA MET A 1 -5.63 13.87 17.11
C MET A 1 -6.14 14.69 15.93
N CYS A 2 -7.14 15.56 16.10
CA CYS A 2 -7.70 16.37 15.00
C CYS A 2 -6.67 17.24 14.26
N GLN A 3 -5.77 17.95 14.95
CA GLN A 3 -4.81 18.83 14.28
C GLN A 3 -3.78 18.08 13.41
N LEU A 4 -3.39 16.85 13.78
CA LEU A 4 -2.45 16.02 13.01
C LEU A 4 -3.02 15.62 11.64
N PHE A 5 -4.35 15.42 11.55
CA PHE A 5 -5.01 14.97 10.32
C PHE A 5 -5.75 16.09 9.58
N ILE A 6 -6.19 17.15 10.27
CA ILE A 6 -6.95 18.27 9.69
C ILE A 6 -6.04 19.40 9.21
N SER A 7 -4.84 19.55 9.80
CA SER A 7 -3.88 20.58 9.36
C SER A 7 -2.84 20.04 8.36
N ALA A 8 -3.04 18.83 7.84
CA ALA A 8 -2.21 18.35 6.73
C ALA A 8 -2.57 19.09 5.43
N ASP A 9 -1.66 19.07 4.46
CA ASP A 9 -1.87 19.75 3.19
C ASP A 9 -3.08 19.17 2.45
N ASP A 10 -4.11 20.01 2.24
CA ASP A 10 -5.37 19.69 1.53
C ASP A 10 -5.13 19.06 0.14
N SER A 11 -3.99 19.35 -0.47
CA SER A 11 -3.60 18.78 -1.76
C SER A 11 -3.47 17.25 -1.71
N LEU A 12 -3.14 16.66 -0.55
CA LEU A 12 -2.92 15.22 -0.37
C LEU A 12 -4.17 14.39 -0.65
N TRP A 13 -5.36 14.93 -0.36
CA TRP A 13 -6.64 14.27 -0.61
C TRP A 13 -7.19 14.50 -2.02
N SER A 14 -6.58 15.42 -2.79
CA SER A 14 -7.04 15.70 -4.14
C SER A 14 -6.81 14.49 -5.05
N SER A 15 -7.83 14.10 -5.82
CA SER A 15 -7.69 13.00 -6.79
C SER A 15 -6.98 13.48 -8.06
N LYS A 16 -5.95 12.74 -8.49
CA LYS A 16 -5.34 12.84 -9.81
C LYS A 16 -5.61 11.57 -10.61
N THR A 17 -6.02 11.75 -11.86
CA THR A 17 -6.21 10.66 -12.83
C THR A 17 -5.03 10.62 -13.78
N LYS A 18 -4.39 9.45 -13.94
CA LYS A 18 -3.37 9.20 -14.95
C LYS A 18 -3.84 8.06 -15.86
N SER A 19 -3.67 8.23 -17.17
CA SER A 19 -3.93 7.18 -18.17
C SER A 19 -2.64 6.44 -18.45
N LEU A 20 -2.64 5.11 -18.27
CA LEU A 20 -1.51 4.24 -18.55
C LEU A 20 -1.87 3.25 -19.64
N ARG A 21 -0.90 2.86 -20.46
CA ARG A 21 -1.07 1.78 -21.43
C ARG A 21 -0.44 0.51 -20.87
N ILE A 22 -1.26 -0.49 -20.55
CA ILE A 22 -0.82 -1.78 -20.01
C ILE A 22 -1.26 -2.86 -21.02
N GLN A 23 -0.30 -3.64 -21.54
CA GLN A 23 -0.54 -4.64 -22.59
C GLN A 23 -1.34 -4.12 -23.81
N GLY A 24 -1.16 -2.84 -24.16
CA GLY A 24 -1.87 -2.22 -25.28
C GLY A 24 -3.25 -1.66 -24.94
N VAL A 25 -3.82 -1.97 -23.78
CA VAL A 25 -5.08 -1.41 -23.28
C VAL A 25 -4.81 -0.12 -22.51
N VAL A 26 -5.61 0.92 -22.74
CA VAL A 26 -5.55 2.16 -21.96
C VAL A 26 -6.35 1.99 -20.69
N THR A 27 -5.66 1.99 -19.55
CA THR A 27 -6.23 1.89 -18.22
C THR A 27 -6.15 3.26 -17.54
N SER A 28 -7.32 3.78 -17.13
CA SER A 28 -7.41 5.04 -16.38
C SER A 28 -7.37 4.75 -14.89
N ILE A 29 -6.39 5.31 -14.19
CA ILE A 29 -6.19 5.12 -12.74
C ILE A 29 -6.39 6.46 -12.04
N ARG A 30 -7.31 6.49 -11.08
CA ARG A 30 -7.60 7.68 -10.25
C ARG A 30 -7.23 7.42 -8.79
N LEU A 31 -6.22 8.12 -8.30
CA LEU A 31 -5.72 8.04 -6.94
C LEU A 31 -5.55 9.44 -6.34
N GLU A 32 -5.59 9.52 -5.02
CA GLU A 32 -5.25 10.70 -4.25
C GLU A 32 -3.75 11.04 -4.42
N VAL A 33 -3.38 12.33 -4.33
CA VAL A 33 -1.98 12.78 -4.46
C VAL A 33 -1.05 12.01 -3.53
N PHE A 34 -1.49 11.80 -2.29
CA PHE A 34 -0.73 11.02 -1.32
C PHE A 34 -0.29 9.65 -1.86
N PHE A 35 -1.19 8.89 -2.50
CA PHE A 35 -0.84 7.58 -3.03
C PHE A 35 0.06 7.67 -4.26
N TRP A 36 -0.08 8.72 -5.08
CA TRP A 36 0.86 8.95 -6.18
C TRP A 36 2.28 9.20 -5.65
N ASP A 37 2.43 9.97 -4.57
CA ASP A 37 3.73 10.25 -3.98
C ASP A 37 4.38 8.99 -3.40
N ILE A 38 3.59 8.12 -2.75
CA ILE A 38 4.09 6.81 -2.25
C ILE A 38 4.48 5.88 -3.41
N LEU A 39 3.74 5.88 -4.52
CA LEU A 39 4.12 5.12 -5.72
C LEU A 39 5.41 5.65 -6.35
N GLU A 40 5.64 6.97 -6.33
CA GLU A 40 6.89 7.58 -6.77
C GLU A 40 8.06 7.11 -5.90
N GLU A 41 7.91 7.10 -4.57
CA GLU A 41 8.92 6.59 -3.65
C GLU A 41 9.24 5.09 -3.88
N LEU A 42 8.20 4.26 -4.00
CA LEU A 42 8.35 2.83 -4.29
C LEU A 42 9.12 2.60 -5.60
N SER A 43 8.74 3.34 -6.64
CA SER A 43 9.36 3.20 -7.96
C SER A 43 10.82 3.65 -7.93
N PHE A 44 11.13 4.72 -7.21
CA PHE A 44 12.50 5.20 -7.01
C PHE A 44 13.38 4.15 -6.32
N ARG A 45 12.84 3.49 -5.28
CA ARG A 45 13.57 2.47 -4.52
C ARG A 45 14.01 1.29 -5.38
N ASP A 46 13.19 0.90 -6.35
CA ASP A 46 13.48 -0.19 -7.28
C ASP A 46 14.06 0.28 -8.62
N GLN A 47 14.48 1.55 -8.71
CA GLN A 47 15.10 2.15 -9.90
C GLN A 47 14.22 2.03 -11.17
N MET A 48 12.91 2.19 -11.00
CA MET A 48 11.94 2.17 -12.08
C MET A 48 11.07 3.43 -12.07
N THR A 49 10.41 3.70 -13.19
CA THR A 49 9.37 4.74 -13.25
C THR A 49 8.07 4.24 -12.61
N VAL A 50 7.23 5.16 -12.14
CA VAL A 50 5.88 4.82 -11.64
C VAL A 50 5.08 3.99 -12.64
N ASN A 51 5.17 4.31 -13.93
CA ASN A 51 4.46 3.56 -14.97
C ASN A 51 4.96 2.11 -15.09
N GLN A 52 6.28 1.89 -14.97
CA GLN A 52 6.87 0.55 -14.95
C GLN A 52 6.45 -0.22 -13.70
N LEU A 53 6.47 0.41 -12.53
CA LEU A 53 6.01 -0.20 -11.27
C LEU A 53 4.55 -0.64 -11.36
N ILE A 54 3.66 0.25 -11.79
CA ILE A 54 2.23 -0.05 -11.91
C ILE A 54 1.99 -1.15 -12.94
N THR A 55 2.71 -1.12 -14.06
CA THR A 55 2.62 -2.17 -15.08
C THR A 55 3.06 -3.52 -14.52
N LYS A 56 4.20 -3.57 -13.80
CA LYS A 56 4.69 -4.79 -13.15
C LYS A 56 3.68 -5.33 -12.15
N LEU A 57 3.18 -4.49 -11.25
CA LEU A 57 2.15 -4.85 -10.27
C LEU A 57 0.85 -5.36 -10.92
N TYR A 58 0.43 -4.75 -12.03
CA TYR A 58 -0.75 -5.19 -12.77
C TYR A 58 -0.57 -6.59 -13.36
N LEU A 59 0.59 -6.85 -13.99
CA LEU A 59 0.90 -8.15 -14.57
C LEU A 59 1.02 -9.24 -13.50
N GLU A 60 1.74 -8.97 -12.41
CA GLU A 60 1.86 -9.92 -11.29
C GLU A 60 0.51 -10.17 -10.61
N SER A 61 -0.37 -9.17 -10.56
CA SER A 61 -1.74 -9.33 -10.03
C SER A 61 -2.59 -10.22 -10.94
N LEU A 62 -2.42 -10.13 -12.27
CA LEU A 62 -3.07 -11.04 -13.22
C LEU A 62 -2.55 -12.47 -13.06
N ASP A 63 -1.23 -12.64 -12.96
CA ASP A 63 -0.60 -13.96 -12.78
C ASP A 63 -1.01 -14.64 -11.46
N ALA A 64 -1.33 -13.84 -10.44
CA ALA A 64 -1.85 -14.29 -9.14
C ALA A 64 -3.38 -14.51 -9.12
N ASP A 65 -4.06 -14.40 -10.27
CA ASP A 65 -5.51 -14.57 -10.43
C ASP A 65 -6.34 -13.62 -9.54
N HIS A 66 -5.82 -12.41 -9.29
CA HIS A 66 -6.56 -11.38 -8.57
C HIS A 66 -7.59 -10.69 -9.47
N ASP A 67 -8.72 -10.28 -8.87
CA ASP A 67 -9.72 -9.47 -9.55
C ASP A 67 -9.19 -8.06 -9.88
N ILE A 68 -8.94 -7.84 -11.18
CA ILE A 68 -8.46 -6.56 -11.72
C ILE A 68 -9.53 -5.47 -11.68
N GLY A 69 -10.81 -5.81 -11.51
CA GLY A 69 -11.90 -4.84 -11.32
C GLY A 69 -11.65 -3.87 -10.16
N ASN A 70 -10.82 -4.28 -9.19
CA ASN A 70 -10.45 -3.51 -8.02
C ASN A 70 -8.99 -3.03 -8.01
N PHE A 71 -8.32 -2.96 -9.17
CA PHE A 71 -6.89 -2.64 -9.26
C PHE A 71 -6.50 -1.31 -8.61
N THR A 72 -7.35 -0.28 -8.69
CA THR A 72 -7.07 1.00 -8.01
C THR A 72 -7.08 0.85 -6.48
N SER A 73 -7.98 0.02 -5.93
CA SER A 73 -8.00 -0.30 -4.50
C SER A 73 -6.76 -1.10 -4.10
N PHE A 74 -6.33 -2.04 -4.96
CA PHE A 74 -5.10 -2.79 -4.77
C PHE A 74 -3.88 -1.85 -4.64
N LEU A 75 -3.75 -0.84 -5.51
CA LEU A 75 -2.64 0.13 -5.42
C LEU A 75 -2.64 0.91 -4.10
N ARG A 76 -3.81 1.33 -3.61
CA ARG A 76 -3.93 1.98 -2.29
C ARG A 76 -3.47 1.05 -1.18
N VAL A 77 -3.89 -0.21 -1.22
CA VAL A 77 -3.47 -1.23 -0.24
C VAL A 77 -1.96 -1.47 -0.30
N CYS A 78 -1.35 -1.54 -1.49
CA CYS A 78 0.10 -1.66 -1.64
C CYS A 78 0.84 -0.51 -0.96
N CYS A 79 0.40 0.73 -1.18
CA CYS A 79 1.00 1.92 -0.55
C CYS A 79 0.85 1.88 0.98
N SER A 80 -0.36 1.62 1.47
CA SER A 80 -0.63 1.53 2.90
C SER A 80 0.15 0.41 3.58
N ARG A 81 0.27 -0.75 2.92
CA ARG A 81 1.04 -1.89 3.41
C ARG A 81 2.53 -1.57 3.47
N TYR A 82 3.08 -0.91 2.44
CA TYR A 82 4.46 -0.43 2.46
C TYR A 82 4.75 0.46 3.68
N LEU A 83 3.87 1.44 3.93
CA LEU A 83 4.01 2.34 5.09
C LEU A 83 3.81 1.61 6.42
N SER A 84 2.89 0.65 6.50
CA SER A 84 2.70 -0.17 7.70
C SER A 84 3.93 -1.02 8.02
N LEU A 85 4.55 -1.63 7.01
CA LEU A 85 5.78 -2.42 7.19
C LEU A 85 6.96 -1.55 7.65
N ILE A 86 7.00 -0.27 7.25
CA ILE A 86 7.97 0.69 7.79
C ILE A 86 7.67 1.01 9.25
N ALA A 87 6.40 1.31 9.58
CA ALA A 87 5.99 1.62 10.94
C ALA A 87 6.23 0.44 11.91
N ASP A 88 6.07 -0.79 11.43
CA ASP A 88 6.31 -2.03 12.17
C ASP A 88 7.81 -2.42 12.25
N GLY A 89 8.69 -1.66 11.57
CA GLY A 89 10.15 -1.85 11.57
C GLY A 89 10.67 -2.96 10.67
N ASP A 90 9.83 -3.56 9.82
CA ASP A 90 10.25 -4.60 8.87
C ASP A 90 10.93 -4.03 7.63
N LEU A 91 10.59 -2.79 7.28
CA LEU A 91 11.23 -2.03 6.22
C LEU A 91 11.77 -0.71 6.78
N SER A 92 12.81 -0.19 6.14
CA SER A 92 13.26 1.19 6.37
C SER A 92 12.98 2.04 5.15
N ARG A 93 12.48 3.27 5.37
CA ARG A 93 12.20 4.27 4.33
C ARG A 93 13.46 4.89 3.74
N GLU A 94 14.53 4.96 4.54
CA GLU A 94 15.80 5.60 4.17
C GLU A 94 16.71 4.68 3.33
N THR A 95 16.40 3.39 3.32
CA THR A 95 17.21 2.36 2.67
C THR A 95 16.95 2.29 1.17
N ARG A 96 18.00 2.45 0.36
CA ARG A 96 17.97 2.27 -1.11
C ARG A 96 18.04 0.80 -1.57
N LEU A 97 17.90 -0.15 -0.66
CA LEU A 97 17.87 -1.57 -1.01
C LEU A 97 16.57 -1.85 -1.79
N PRO A 98 16.65 -2.41 -3.02
CA PRO A 98 15.48 -2.79 -3.79
C PRO A 98 14.59 -3.76 -3.00
N LEU A 99 13.27 -3.58 -3.11
CA LEU A 99 12.27 -4.42 -2.46
C LEU A 99 12.32 -5.87 -2.95
N GLU A 100 12.76 -6.09 -4.19
CA GLU A 100 12.99 -7.41 -4.75
C GLU A 100 14.00 -8.25 -3.95
N LYS A 101 14.95 -7.61 -3.25
CA LYS A 101 15.98 -8.29 -2.45
C LYS A 101 15.56 -8.57 -1.01
N VAL A 102 14.35 -8.19 -0.64
CA VAL A 102 13.85 -8.37 0.73
C VAL A 102 13.34 -9.80 0.90
N ASP A 103 13.51 -10.38 2.09
CA ASP A 103 12.92 -11.67 2.44
C ASP A 103 11.39 -11.55 2.60
N ALA A 104 10.68 -11.57 1.47
CA ALA A 104 9.23 -11.41 1.41
C ALA A 104 8.50 -12.47 2.23
N LYS A 105 9.01 -13.71 2.27
CA LYS A 105 8.38 -14.81 3.03
C LYS A 105 8.41 -14.52 4.52
N ASN A 106 9.56 -14.10 5.05
CA ASN A 106 9.68 -13.76 6.46
C ASN A 106 8.80 -12.56 6.85
N ILE A 107 8.77 -11.53 6.00
CA ILE A 107 7.93 -10.35 6.23
C ILE A 107 6.45 -10.71 6.27
N ILE A 108 5.95 -11.48 5.30
CA ILE A 108 4.53 -11.88 5.25
C ILE A 108 4.14 -12.67 6.51
N GLN A 109 5.02 -13.55 7.00
CA GLN A 109 4.78 -14.31 8.23
C GLN A 109 4.69 -13.40 9.46
N ARG A 110 5.62 -12.44 9.61
CA ARG A 110 5.60 -11.47 10.71
C ARG A 110 4.40 -10.54 10.65
N GLU A 111 4.02 -10.09 9.46
CA GLU A 111 2.84 -9.26 9.22
C GLU A 111 1.56 -9.97 9.66
N ALA A 112 1.40 -11.27 9.32
CA ALA A 112 0.26 -12.07 9.75
C ALA A 112 0.18 -12.20 11.28
N LEU A 113 1.31 -12.44 11.95
CA LEU A 113 1.37 -12.49 13.41
C LEU A 113 0.96 -11.17 14.05
N ARG A 114 1.52 -10.04 13.58
CA ARG A 114 1.17 -8.71 14.09
C ARG A 114 -0.29 -8.35 13.83
N LYS A 115 -0.84 -8.74 12.67
CA LYS A 115 -2.27 -8.55 12.38
C LYS A 115 -3.14 -9.26 13.42
N ASN A 116 -2.85 -10.52 13.73
CA ASN A 116 -3.60 -11.28 14.74
C ASN A 116 -3.47 -10.64 16.14
N GLN A 117 -2.27 -10.20 16.51
CA GLN A 117 -2.04 -9.49 17.78
C GLN A 117 -2.83 -8.18 17.85
N ARG A 118 -2.83 -7.37 16.78
CA ARG A 118 -3.60 -6.13 16.71
C ARG A 118 -5.10 -6.39 16.81
N SER A 119 -5.61 -7.40 16.09
CA SER A 119 -7.03 -7.78 16.14
C SER A 119 -7.50 -8.23 17.52
N ALA A 120 -6.64 -8.93 18.29
CA ALA A 120 -6.98 -9.33 19.65
C ALA A 120 -7.25 -8.13 20.57
N LEU A 121 -6.53 -7.01 20.40
CA LEU A 121 -6.63 -5.83 21.27
C LEU A 121 -8.02 -5.16 21.26
N PHE A 122 -8.76 -5.27 20.16
CA PHE A 122 -10.10 -4.66 20.03
C PHE A 122 -11.23 -5.67 19.92
N ASN A 123 -10.93 -6.96 19.77
CA ASN A 123 -11.93 -8.03 19.87
C ASN A 123 -12.19 -8.43 21.34
N ASP A 124 -11.18 -8.43 22.22
CA ASP A 124 -11.35 -8.70 23.67
C ASP A 124 -12.16 -7.61 24.40
N SER A 125 -12.28 -6.42 23.80
CA SER A 125 -13.10 -5.34 24.34
C SER A 125 -14.60 -5.51 24.08
N GLU A 126 -15.03 -6.26 23.05
CA GLU A 126 -16.46 -6.45 22.77
C GLU A 126 -17.13 -7.45 23.72
N GLU A 127 -16.41 -8.47 24.22
CA GLU A 127 -16.95 -9.42 25.20
C GLU A 127 -17.18 -8.78 26.58
N ASN A 128 -16.38 -7.77 26.96
CA ASN A 128 -16.50 -7.09 28.26
C ASN A 128 -17.54 -5.95 28.28
N LEU A 129 -18.06 -5.51 27.14
CA LEU A 129 -19.10 -4.48 27.04
C LEU A 129 -20.52 -5.05 26.89
N SER A 130 -20.66 -6.37 26.70
CA SER A 130 -21.96 -7.05 26.56
C SER A 130 -22.53 -7.57 27.89
N ILE A 131 -21.80 -7.38 29.00
CA ILE A 131 -22.22 -7.74 30.36
C ILE A 131 -22.08 -6.48 31.24
N ASN A 132 -23.00 -5.52 31.08
CA ASN A 132 -23.38 -4.54 32.09
C ASN A 132 -24.67 -3.83 31.67
#